data_AF-A0A1C7MXD6-F1
#
_entry.id   AF-A0A1C7MXD6-F1
#
_cell.length_a   1.000
_cell.length_b   1.000
_cell.length_c   1.000
_cell.angle_alpha   90.00
_cell.angle_beta   90.00
_cell.angle_gamma   90.00
#
_symmetry.space_group_name_H-M   'P 1'
#
loop_
_entity.id
_entity.type
_entity.pdbx_description
1 polymer ?
#
loop_
_entity_poly.entity_id
_entity_poly.type
_entity_poly.pdbx_seq_one_letter_code
_entity_poly.pdbx_strand_id
1 'polypeptide(L)' 'MHDKYQSPLTSRYASKEMAYNFSEDKRYSTWRKLWLNLAIAEKQLGLTDISDEAIEQMKDNIFNIDYKVAAEEE' A
#
# COMPACT_ATOMS: atom_id res chain seq x y z
N MET A 1 -18.12 -1.68 -16.22
CA MET A 1 -18.64 -0.44 -15.62
C MET A 1 -18.34 0.70 -16.60
N HIS A 2 -19.32 1.08 -17.42
CA HIS A 2 -19.24 2.22 -18.37
C HIS A 2 -20.20 3.36 -17.98
N ASP A 3 -20.92 3.16 -16.88
CA ASP A 3 -21.90 4.04 -16.25
C ASP A 3 -21.26 5.00 -15.23
N LYS A 4 -19.98 4.82 -14.89
CA LYS A 4 -19.20 5.73 -14.04
C LYS A 4 -18.21 6.56 -14.85
N TYR A 5 -18.07 7.82 -14.46
CA TYR A 5 -17.06 8.72 -15.01
C TYR A 5 -15.66 8.11 -14.88
N GLN A 6 -14.91 8.12 -15.99
CA GLN A 6 -13.50 7.75 -16.04
C GLN A 6 -12.71 8.86 -16.71
N SER A 7 -11.55 9.20 -16.14
CA SER A 7 -10.68 10.22 -16.74
C SER A 7 -10.04 9.70 -18.03
N PRO A 8 -10.13 10.40 -19.17
CA PRO A 8 -9.42 10.05 -20.39
C PRO A 8 -7.90 9.99 -20.20
N LEU A 9 -7.37 10.75 -19.23
CA LEU A 9 -5.96 10.73 -18.87
C LEU A 9 -5.54 9.33 -18.44
N THR A 10 -6.30 8.70 -17.53
CA THR A 10 -5.93 7.38 -16.98
C THR A 10 -6.37 6.22 -17.87
N SER A 11 -7.41 6.40 -18.69
CA SER A 11 -7.96 5.32 -19.54
C SER A 11 -7.36 5.26 -20.96
N ARG A 12 -6.83 6.38 -21.49
CA ARG A 12 -6.39 6.46 -22.90
C ARG A 12 -5.01 7.07 -23.10
N TYR A 13 -4.63 8.09 -22.33
CA TYR A 13 -3.44 8.90 -22.65
C TYR A 13 -2.21 8.57 -21.81
N ALA A 14 -2.38 8.24 -20.53
CA ALA A 14 -1.27 7.87 -19.65
C ALA A 14 -0.73 6.48 -20.00
N SER A 15 0.58 6.31 -19.84
CA SER A 15 1.18 4.98 -19.92
C SER A 15 0.71 4.11 -18.75
N LYS A 16 0.80 2.79 -18.92
CA LYS A 16 0.43 1.83 -17.87
C LYS A 16 1.22 2.05 -16.59
N GLU A 17 2.50 2.38 -16.71
CA GLU A 17 3.41 2.63 -15.60
C GLU A 17 2.99 3.88 -14.81
N MET A 18 2.63 4.95 -15.51
CA MET A 18 2.20 6.20 -14.87
C MET A 18 0.83 6.03 -14.18
N ALA A 19 -0.11 5.35 -14.84
CA ALA A 19 -1.40 5.03 -14.25
C ALA A 19 -1.24 4.17 -13.00
N TYR A 20 -0.34 3.17 -13.03
CA TYR A 20 -0.02 2.35 -11.87
C TYR A 20 0.63 3.15 -10.74
N ASN A 21 1.50 4.12 -11.04
CA ASN A 21 2.20 4.89 -10.01
C ASN A 21 1.26 5.64 -9.06
N PHE A 22 0.08 6.01 -9.53
CA PHE A 22 -0.97 6.68 -8.75
C PHE A 22 -2.18 5.79 -8.46
N SER A 23 -2.05 4.47 -8.67
CA SER A 23 -3.10 3.51 -8.33
C SER A 23 -3.20 3.26 -6.82
N GLU A 24 -4.35 2.77 -6.38
CA GLU A 24 -4.58 2.32 -5.01
C GLU A 24 -3.57 1.24 -4.58
N ASP A 25 -3.28 0.27 -5.46
CA ASP A 25 -2.25 -0.76 -5.24
C ASP A 25 -0.91 -0.14 -4.87
N LYS A 26 -0.47 0.85 -5.65
CA LYS A 26 0.80 1.52 -5.40
C LYS A 26 0.74 2.34 -4.12
N ARG A 27 -0.35 3.05 -3.86
CA ARG A 27 -0.56 3.85 -2.64
C ARG A 27 -0.49 2.98 -1.39
N TYR A 28 -1.33 1.95 -1.29
CA TYR A 28 -1.45 1.11 -0.09
C TYR A 28 -0.20 0.24 0.14
N SER A 29 0.37 -0.35 -0.92
CA SER A 29 1.62 -1.11 -0.78
C SER A 29 2.79 -0.21 -0.37
N THR A 30 2.80 1.06 -0.80
CA THR A 30 3.82 2.03 -0.38
C THR A 30 3.66 2.39 1.09
N TRP A 31 2.44 2.63 1.59
CA TRP A 31 2.22 2.88 3.02
C TRP A 31 2.65 1.71 3.89
N ARG A 32 2.31 0.46 3.52
CA ARG A 32 2.75 -0.74 4.25
C ARG A 32 4.27 -0.89 4.28
N LYS A 33 4.95 -0.58 3.18
CA LYS A 33 6.42 -0.54 3.14
C LYS A 33 7.01 0.53 4.06
N LEU A 34 6.39 1.71 4.13
CA LEU A 34 6.83 2.78 5.03
C LEU A 34 6.67 2.36 6.49
N TRP A 35 5.53 1.76 6.86
CA TRP A 35 5.32 1.24 8.23
C TRP A 35 6.29 0.12 8.58
N LEU A 36 6.56 -0.80 7.65
CA LEU A 36 7.56 -1.83 7.87
C LEU A 36 8.95 -1.23 8.14
N ASN A 37 9.37 -0.27 7.31
CA ASN A 37 10.66 0.40 7.49
C ASN A 37 10.71 1.17 8.81
N LEU A 38 9.61 1.81 9.21
CA LEU A 38 9.50 2.49 10.50
C LEU A 38 9.68 1.49 11.65
N ALA A 39 8.95 0.38 11.64
CA ALA A 39 9.04 -0.64 12.68
C ALA A 39 10.45 -1.25 12.79
N ILE A 40 11.12 -1.49 11.65
CA ILE A 40 12.51 -1.95 11.63
C ILE A 40 13.45 -0.90 12.25
N ALA A 41 13.31 0.37 11.88
CA ALA A 41 14.14 1.45 12.40
C ALA A 41 13.93 1.66 13.91
N GLU A 42 12.68 1.66 14.36
CA GLU A 42 12.29 1.74 15.78
C GLU A 42 12.89 0.60 16.60
N LYS A 43 12.84 -0.63 16.08
CA LYS A 43 13.48 -1.79 16.71
C LYS A 43 15.00 -1.62 16.81
N GLN A 44 15.64 -1.13 15.75
CA GLN A 44 17.09 -0.87 15.76
C GLN A 44 17.49 0.21 16.78
N LEU A 45 16.59 1.15 17.08
CA LEU A 45 16.78 2.17 18.10
C LEU A 45 16.52 1.66 19.54
N GLY A 46 16.16 0.39 19.70
CA GLY A 46 16.04 -0.27 21.00
C GLY A 46 14.61 -0.38 21.55
N LEU A 47 13.58 -0.14 20.74
CA LEU A 47 12.20 -0.42 21.13
C LEU A 47 11.96 -1.94 21.18
N THR A 48 11.66 -2.45 22.37
CA THR A 48 11.50 -3.90 22.63
C THR A 48 10.12 -4.44 22.29
N ASP A 49 9.14 -3.57 22.09
CA ASP A 49 7.74 -3.95 21.83
C ASP A 49 7.54 -4.49 20.40
N ILE A 50 8.52 -4.33 19.52
CA ILE A 50 8.48 -4.78 18.13
C ILE A 50 9.14 -6.16 18.00
N SER A 51 8.32 -7.20 17.98
CA SER A 51 8.79 -8.58 17.80
C SER A 51 9.26 -8.83 16.36
N ASP A 52 10.19 -9.78 16.19
CA ASP A 52 10.58 -10.23 14.83
C ASP A 52 9.41 -10.86 14.08
N GLU A 53 8.51 -11.52 14.80
CA GLU A 53 7.31 -12.11 14.22
C GLU A 53 6.38 -11.04 13.62
N ALA A 54 6.18 -9.91 14.30
CA ALA A 54 5.38 -8.81 13.78
C ALA A 54 5.99 -8.23 12.49
N ILE A 55 7.31 -8.08 12.45
CA ILE A 55 8.02 -7.59 11.26
C ILE A 55 7.86 -8.56 10.08
N GLU A 56 7.95 -9.87 10.30
CA GLU A 56 7.74 -10.87 9.24
C GLU A 56 6.28 -10.89 8.76
N GLN A 57 5.31 -10.84 9.68
CA GLN A 57 3.90 -10.74 9.31
C GLN A 57 3.62 -9.50 8.46
N MET A 58 4.24 -8.36 8.77
CA MET A 58 4.13 -7.14 7.98
C MET A 58 4.74 -7.31 6.57
N LYS A 59 5.91 -7.95 6.45
CA LYS A 59 6.57 -8.21 5.16
C LYS A 59 5.72 -9.08 4.25
N ASP A 60 5.19 -10.18 4.78
CA ASP A 60 4.40 -11.15 4.02
C ASP A 60 3.08 -10.55 3.50
N ASN A 61 2.56 -9.53 4.19
CA ASN A 61 1.28 -8.92 3.87
C ASN A 61 1.39 -7.55 3.17
N ILE A 62 2.55 -7.12 2.67
CA ILE A 62 2.68 -5.81 1.98
C ILE A 62 1.69 -5.66 0.81
N PHE A 63 1.47 -6.74 0.05
CA PHE A 63 0.63 -6.72 -1.16
C PHE A 63 -0.74 -7.41 -0.96
N ASN A 64 -1.01 -7.94 0.23
CA ASN A 64 -2.27 -8.60 0.57
C ASN A 64 -3.31 -7.57 1.02
N ILE A 65 -3.84 -6.78 0.09
CA ILE A 65 -4.72 -5.64 0.39
C ILE A 65 -6.19 -6.06 0.26
N ASP A 66 -6.97 -5.86 1.32
CA ASP A 66 -8.43 -5.95 1.27
C ASP A 66 -9.02 -4.57 0.92
N TYR A 67 -9.33 -4.40 -0.36
CA TYR A 67 -9.88 -3.15 -0.90
C TYR A 67 -11.31 -2.87 -0.42
N LYS A 68 -12.06 -3.89 0.02
CA LYS A 68 -13.43 -3.67 0.51
C LYS A 68 -13.39 -2.98 1.86
N VAL A 69 -12.58 -3.52 2.77
CA VAL A 69 -12.36 -2.93 4.10
C VAL A 69 -11.74 -1.55 3.97
N ALA A 70 -10.75 -1.39 3.07
CA ALA A 70 -10.13 -0.08 2.84
C ALA A 70 -11.15 0.98 2.38
N ALA A 71 -12.11 0.62 1.53
CA ALA A 71 -13.14 1.53 1.05
C ALA A 71 -14.26 1.81 2.07
N GLU A 72 -14.48 0.93 3.05
CA GLU A 72 -15.47 1.12 4.13
C GLU A 72 -14.94 2.06 5.22
N GLU A 73 -13.61 2.12 5.42
CA GLU A 73 -12.94 2.91 6.47
C GLU A 73 -12.33 4.24 5.96
N GLU A 74 -12.42 4.54 4.66
CA GLU A 74 -11.94 5.80 4.01
C GLU A 74 -13.03 6.90 4.01
#